data_AF-A0AAF0TAT9-F1
#
_entry.id   AF-A0AAF0TAT9-F1
#
_cell.length_a   1.000
_cell.length_b   1.000
_cell.length_c   1.000
_cell.angle_alpha   90.00
_cell.angle_beta   90.00
_cell.angle_gamma   90.00
#
_symmetry.space_group_name_H-M   'P 1'
#
loop_
_entity.id
_entity.type
_entity.pdbx_description
1 polymer ?
#
loop_
_entity_poly.entity_id
_entity_poly.type
_entity_poly.pdbx_seq_one_letter_code
_entity_poly.pdbx_strand_id
1 'polypeptide(L)' 'MRELRYFLGIEFARSKDGILMHQRKYDLQLVADMGLTGAKPVTTPMPQNRKLTTAEFDQHIPPAHEDQSLGYPARD' A
#
# COMPACT_ATOMS: atom_id res chain seq x y z
N MET A 1 23.40 16.11 9.07
CA MET A 1 22.89 14.96 8.29
C MET A 1 21.69 15.44 7.49
N ARG A 2 21.58 15.10 6.20
CA ARG A 2 20.42 15.50 5.38
C ARG A 2 19.23 14.59 5.71
N GLU A 3 18.04 15.16 5.73
CA GLU A 3 16.79 14.44 6.01
C GLU A 3 16.34 13.64 4.79
N LEU A 4 16.02 12.35 4.98
CA LEU A 4 15.49 11.50 3.93
C LEU A 4 14.04 11.88 3.67
N ARG A 5 13.77 12.51 2.52
CA ARG A 5 12.41 12.92 2.11
C ARG A 5 11.82 12.02 1.04
N TYR A 6 12.66 11.46 0.17
CA TYR A 6 12.24 10.60 -0.95
C TYR A 6 13.25 9.47 -1.15
N PHE A 7 12.76 8.24 -1.28
CA PHE A 7 13.55 7.08 -1.69
C PHE A 7 12.67 6.10 -2.46
N LEU A 8 13.12 5.66 -3.64
CA LEU A 8 12.41 4.69 -4.49
C LEU A 8 10.93 5.04 -4.77
N GLY A 9 10.59 6.33 -4.85
CA GLY A 9 9.21 6.79 -5.04
C GLY A 9 8.34 6.83 -3.78
N ILE A 10 8.91 6.50 -2.61
CA ILE A 10 8.28 6.64 -1.29
C ILE A 10 8.64 7.98 -0.69
N GLU A 11 7.63 8.69 -0.19
CA GLU A 11 7.78 9.95 0.53
C GLU A 11 7.86 9.69 2.04
N PHE A 12 8.83 10.31 2.69
CA PHE A 12 9.13 10.12 4.10
C PHE A 12 8.92 11.43 4.86
N ALA A 13 8.10 11.39 5.90
CA ALA A 13 7.91 12.47 6.86
C ALA A 13 8.38 11.99 8.23
N ARG A 14 9.26 12.74 8.89
CA ARG A 14 9.82 12.38 10.20
C ARG A 14 9.32 13.37 11.26
N SER A 15 8.87 12.85 12.40
CA SER A 15 8.53 13.62 13.59
C SER A 15 9.31 13.09 14.79
N LYS A 16 9.11 13.70 15.97
CA LYS A 16 9.64 13.17 17.23
C LYS A 16 9.01 11.82 17.59
N ASP A 17 7.82 11.54 17.07
CA ASP A 17 7.02 10.35 17.39
C ASP A 17 7.28 9.19 16.41
N GLY A 18 7.93 9.44 15.27
CA GLY A 18 8.27 8.37 14.33
C GLY A 18 8.52 8.82 12.90
N ILE A 19 8.39 7.87 11.97
CA ILE A 19 8.54 8.07 10.53
C ILE A 19 7.24 7.63 9.86
N LEU A 20 6.63 8.51 9.07
CA LEU A 20 5.50 8.24 8.22
C LEU A 20 5.97 8.08 6.78
N MET A 21 5.57 6.97 6.15
CA MET A 21 5.85 6.67 4.75
C MET A 21 4.55 6.73 3.96
N HIS A 22 4.55 7.38 2.81
CA HIS A 22 3.38 7.45 1.93
C HIS A 22 3.80 7.54 0.47
N GLN A 23 2.90 7.15 -0.43
CA GLN A 23 3.10 7.21 -1.88
C GLN A 23 1.95 7.97 -2.57
N ARG A 24 1.48 9.06 -1.96
CA ARG A 24 0.30 9.81 -2.44
C ARG A 24 0.39 10.17 -3.93
N LYS A 25 1.58 10.55 -4.40
CA LYS A 25 1.80 10.84 -5.82
C LYS A 25 1.55 9.62 -6.72
N TYR A 26 2.01 8.44 -6.32
CA TYR A 26 1.78 7.19 -7.04
C TYR A 26 0.29 6.81 -7.02
N ASP A 27 -0.35 6.89 -5.86
CA ASP A 27 -1.78 6.57 -5.74
C ASP A 27 -2.65 7.45 -6.66
N LEU A 28 -2.37 8.75 -6.68
CA LEU A 28 -3.08 9.69 -7.56
C LEU A 28 -2.79 9.44 -9.04
N GLN A 29 -1.54 9.10 -9.39
CA GLN A 29 -1.17 8.77 -10.76
C GLN A 29 -1.88 7.50 -11.23
N LEU A 30 -1.92 6.46 -10.39
CA LEU A 30 -2.61 5.20 -10.69
C LEU A 30 -4.12 5.42 -10.93
N VAL A 31 -4.75 6.24 -10.08
CA VAL A 31 -6.16 6.64 -10.25
C VAL A 31 -6.36 7.39 -11.57
N ALA A 32 -5.44 8.26 -11.95
CA ALA A 32 -5.51 8.99 -13.22
C ALA A 32 -5.31 8.07 -14.43
N ASP A 33 -4.32 7.17 -14.39
CA ASP A 33 -4.01 6.23 -15.47
C ASP A 33 -5.16 5.23 -15.72
N MET A 34 -5.91 4.89 -14.67
CA MET A 34 -7.13 4.08 -14.76
C MET A 34 -8.37 4.87 -15.21
N GLY A 35 -8.27 6.20 -15.37
CA GLY A 35 -9.40 7.06 -15.71
C GLY A 35 -10.42 7.25 -14.58
N LEU A 36 -10.00 7.07 -13.33
CA LEU A 36 -10.88 7.06 -12.15
C LEU A 36 -10.87 8.36 -11.33
N THR A 37 -10.24 9.44 -11.81
CA THR A 37 -10.10 10.71 -11.06
C THR A 37 -11.44 11.32 -10.60
N GLY A 38 -12.54 11.04 -11.30
CA GLY A 38 -13.90 11.47 -10.92
C GLY A 38 -14.82 10.36 -10.44
N ALA A 39 -14.29 9.14 -10.23
CA ALA A 39 -15.10 8.00 -9.79
C ALA A 39 -15.63 8.22 -8.38
N LYS A 40 -16.86 7.75 -8.11
CA LYS A 40 -17.42 7.76 -6.76
C LYS A 40 -16.63 6.77 -5.88
N PRO A 41 -16.20 7.16 -4.67
CA PRO A 41 -15.59 6.22 -3.74
C PRO A 41 -16.54 5.05 -3.45
N VAL A 42 -16.00 3.85 -3.33
CA VAL A 42 -16.73 2.69 -2.83
C VAL A 42 -16.59 2.66 -1.31
N THR A 43 -17.71 2.53 -0.60
CA THR A 43 -17.76 2.47 0.87
C THR A 43 -17.15 1.18 1.41
N THR A 44 -17.13 0.12 0.60
CA THR A 44 -16.56 -1.17 0.98
C THR A 44 -15.04 -1.14 0.77
N PRO A 45 -14.23 -1.14 1.84
CA PRO A 45 -12.78 -1.20 1.66
C PRO A 45 -12.39 -2.48 0.92
N MET A 46 -11.37 -2.39 0.06
CA MET A 46 -10.73 -3.58 -0.48
C MET A 46 -10.17 -4.39 0.70
N PRO A 47 -10.38 -5.71 0.77
CA PRO A 47 -9.80 -6.52 1.84
C PRO A 47 -8.28 -6.34 1.82
N GLN A 48 -7.71 -6.02 2.99
CA GLN A 48 -6.27 -5.88 3.13
C GLN A 48 -5.59 -7.24 2.95
N ASN A 49 -4.35 -7.24 2.46
CA ASN A 49 -3.53 -8.45 2.28
C ASN A 49 -4.14 -9.48 1.29
N ARG A 50 -4.97 -9.07 0.34
CA ARG A 50 -5.31 -9.98 -0.77
C ARG A 50 -4.07 -10.24 -1.61
N LYS A 51 -3.80 -11.51 -1.89
CA LYS A 51 -2.83 -11.91 -2.90
C LYS A 51 -3.28 -11.35 -4.25
N LEU A 52 -2.46 -10.50 -4.85
CA LEU A 52 -2.65 -9.95 -6.19
C LEU A 52 -1.85 -10.75 -7.21
N THR A 53 -1.90 -12.08 -7.10
CA THR A 53 -1.24 -13.04 -7.98
C THR A 53 -2.27 -13.73 -8.87
N THR A 54 -1.82 -14.28 -10.00
CA THR A 54 -2.71 -15.07 -10.87
C THR A 54 -2.81 -16.51 -10.39
N ALA A 55 -3.88 -17.21 -10.79
CA ALA A 55 -4.05 -18.61 -10.45
C ALA A 55 -2.90 -19.48 -11.01
N GLU A 56 -2.40 -19.15 -12.20
CA GLU A 56 -1.26 -19.83 -12.82
C GLU A 56 0.03 -19.61 -12.00
N PHE A 57 0.24 -18.41 -11.47
CA PHE A 57 1.38 -18.10 -10.60
C PHE A 57 1.34 -18.90 -9.31
N ASP A 58 0.17 -18.97 -8.66
CA ASP A 58 -0.02 -19.69 -7.40
C ASP A 58 0.10 -21.22 -7.56
N GLN A 59 -0.13 -21.76 -8.76
CA GLN A 59 0.07 -23.19 -9.04
C GLN A 59 1.55 -23.59 -9.10
N HIS A 60 2.43 -22.67 -9.52
CA HIS A 60 3.85 -22.96 -9.76
C HIS A 60 4.77 -22.44 -8.66
N ILE A 61 4.28 -21.54 -7.81
CA ILE A 61 5.03 -21.02 -6.66
C ILE A 61 4.47 -21.64 -5.38
N PRO A 62 5.29 -22.36 -4.59
CA PRO A 62 4.83 -22.89 -3.31
C PRO A 62 4.33 -21.75 -2.42
N PRO A 63 3.25 -21.95 -1.64
CA PRO A 63 2.73 -20.89 -0.79
C PRO A 63 3.86 -20.43 0.13
N ALA A 64 4.30 -19.18 -0.06
CA ALA A 64 5.14 -18.51 0.93
C ALA A 64 4.41 -18.61 2.28
N HIS A 65 5.19 -18.78 3.36
CA HIS A 65 4.70 -18.78 4.73
C HIS A 65 3.60 -17.72 4.87
N GLU A 66 2.43 -18.12 5.35
CA GLU A 66 1.32 -17.22 5.58
C GLU A 66 1.84 -15.97 6.30
N ASP A 67 1.67 -14.81 5.67
CA ASP A 67 1.92 -13.53 6.34
C ASP A 67 0.99 -13.50 7.54
N GLN A 68 1.54 -13.78 8.73
CA GLN A 68 0.83 -13.61 9.98
C GLN A 68 0.39 -12.16 10.00
N SER A 69 -0.93 -11.94 9.99
CA SER A 69 -1.53 -10.63 10.18
C SER A 69 -0.92 -10.01 11.44
N LEU A 70 0.00 -9.07 11.27
CA LEU A 70 0.45 -8.20 12.34
C LEU A 70 -0.80 -7.43 12.73
N GLY A 71 -1.45 -7.86 13.82
CA GLY A 71 -2.64 -7.23 14.37
C GLY A 71 -2.29 -5.81 14.81
N TYR A 72 -2.32 -4.87 13.88
CA TYR A 72 -2.31 -3.46 14.21
C TYR A 72 -3.60 -3.20 14.99
N PRO A 73 -3.53 -2.69 16.22
CA PRO A 73 -4.73 -2.36 16.97
C PRO A 73 -5.53 -1.33 16.17
N ALA A 74 -6.84 -1.54 16.08
CA ALA A 74 -7.76 -0.55 15.57
C ALA A 74 -7.50 0.76 16.35
N ARG A 75 -7.21 1.84 15.64
CA ARG A 75 -7.15 3.16 16.26
C ARG A 75 -8.59 3.54 16.61
N ASP A 76 -8.86 3.66 17.91
CA ASP A 76 -10.09 4.22 18.48
C ASP A 76 -10.36 5.64 17.97
#